data_AF-A0AA43AW66-F1
#
_entry.id   AF-A0AA43AW66-F1
#
_cell.length_a   1.000
_cell.length_b   1.000
_cell.length_c   1.000
_cell.angle_alpha   90.00
_cell.angle_beta   90.00
_cell.angle_gamma   90.00
#
_symmetry.space_group_name_H-M   'P 1'
#
loop_
_entity.id
_entity.type
_entity.pdbx_description
1 polymer ?
#
loop_
_entity_poly.entity_id
_entity_poly.type
_entity_poly.pdbx_seq_one_letter_code
_entity_poly.pdbx_strand_id
1 'polypeptide(L)' 'MEDLKRMAVFAAVVQAGSMTAAAQQLGMTPSAVSQHIRQLERQAGVTLLHRSTRQIAL' A
#
# COMPACT_ATOMS: atom_id res chain seq x y z
N MET A 1 6.71 15.71 -2.97
CA MET A 1 6.57 15.30 -1.54
C MET A 1 5.50 14.23 -1.33
N GLU A 2 4.39 14.25 -2.08
CA GLU A 2 3.36 13.20 -1.96
C GLU A 2 3.82 11.81 -2.40
N ASP A 3 4.72 11.70 -3.38
CA ASP A 3 5.23 10.41 -3.87
C ASP A 3 6.04 9.68 -2.80
N LEU A 4 6.84 10.41 -2.01
CA LEU A 4 7.61 9.84 -0.91
C LEU A 4 6.68 9.25 0.16
N LYS A 5 5.55 9.91 0.43
CA LYS A 5 4.53 9.42 1.37
C LYS A 5 3.87 8.15 0.84
N ARG A 6 3.59 8.08 -0.47
CA ARG A 6 3.03 6.87 -1.12
C ARG A 6 4.03 5.71 -1.14
N MET A 7 5.31 5.98 -1.38
CA MET A 7 6.38 4.98 -1.28
C MET A 7 6.53 4.45 0.15
N ALA A 8 6.48 5.32 1.16
CA ALA A 8 6.51 4.91 2.57
C ALA A 8 5.31 4.03 2.94
N VAL A 9 4.11 4.39 2.47
CA VAL A 9 2.89 3.58 2.64
C VAL A 9 3.06 2.21 1.97
N PHE A 10 3.59 2.16 0.74
CA PHE A 10 3.85 0.90 0.05
C PHE A 10 4.86 0.03 0.80
N ALA A 11 5.98 0.59 1.25
CA ALA A 11 6.99 -0.13 2.03
C ALA A 11 6.39 -0.72 3.32
N ALA A 12 5.57 0.05 4.05
CA ALA A 12 4.88 -0.42 5.24
C ALA A 12 3.90 -1.57 4.93
N VAL A 13 3.20 -1.53 3.79
CA VAL A 13 2.29 -2.60 3.36
C VAL A 13 3.05 -3.88 3.02
N VAL A 14 4.21 -3.77 2.38
CA VAL A 14 5.08 -4.93 2.08
C VAL A 14 5.65 -5.51 3.37
N GLN A 15 6.13 -4.67 4.30
CA GLN A 15 6.67 -5.12 5.59
C GLN A 15 5.60 -5.75 6.49
N ALA A 16 4.40 -5.16 6.54
CA ALA A 16 3.30 -5.65 7.36
C ALA A 16 2.54 -6.83 6.72
N GLY A 17 2.79 -7.13 5.44
CA GLY A 17 2.13 -8.21 4.69
C GLY A 17 0.62 -8.02 4.46
N SER A 18 0.04 -6.88 4.89
CA SER A 18 -1.37 -6.56 4.67
C SER A 18 -1.63 -5.04 4.74
N MET A 19 -2.62 -4.59 3.97
CA MET A 19 -3.04 -3.18 3.98
C MET A 19 -3.63 -2.75 5.33
N THR A 20 -4.31 -3.67 6.02
CA THR A 20 -4.91 -3.40 7.33
C THR A 20 -3.85 -3.23 8.42
N ALA A 21 -2.84 -4.10 8.47
CA ALA A 21 -1.76 -3.99 9.45
C ALA A 21 -0.92 -2.74 9.21
N ALA A 22 -0.61 -2.41 7.95
CA ALA A 22 0.09 -1.17 7.62
C ALA A 22 -0.72 0.08 7.96
N ALA A 23 -2.03 0.06 7.72
CA ALA A 23 -2.93 1.15 8.09
C ALA A 23 -2.92 1.41 9.62
N GLN A 24 -2.93 0.34 10.42
CA GLN A 24 -2.81 0.45 11.88
C GLN A 24 -1.45 1.05 12.29
N GLN A 25 -0.34 0.60 11.69
CA GLN A 25 0.98 1.13 12.01
C GLN A 25 1.18 2.59 11.59
N LEU A 26 0.54 3.00 10.50
CA LEU A 26 0.64 4.36 9.96
C LEU A 26 -0.41 5.32 10.55
N GLY A 27 -1.31 4.85 11.41
CA GLY A 27 -2.43 5.66 11.94
C GLY A 27 -3.40 6.10 10.84
N MET A 28 -3.53 5.31 9.78
CA MET A 28 -4.38 5.59 8.62
C MET A 28 -5.54 4.61 8.54
N THR A 29 -6.53 4.92 7.70
CA THR A 29 -7.56 3.94 7.35
C THR A 29 -7.05 3.00 6.25
N PRO A 30 -7.47 1.72 6.22
CA PRO A 30 -7.14 0.80 5.12
C PRO A 30 -7.54 1.36 3.74
N SER A 31 -8.62 2.14 3.69
CA SER A 31 -9.08 2.79 2.45
C SER A 31 -8.11 3.87 1.96
N ALA A 32 -7.54 4.67 2.87
CA ALA A 32 -6.51 5.66 2.56
C ALA A 32 -5.21 5.00 2.06
N VAL A 33 -4.77 3.93 2.73
CA VAL A 33 -3.61 3.12 2.29
C VAL A 33 -3.84 2.56 0.89
N SER A 34 -5.03 2.00 0.64
CA SER A 34 -5.42 1.49 -0.68
C SER A 34 -5.46 2.58 -1.75
N GLN A 35 -5.89 3.80 -1.41
CA GLN A 35 -5.90 4.94 -2.33
C GLN A 35 -4.47 5.40 -2.68
N HIS A 36 -3.59 5.48 -1.69
CA HIS A 36 -2.18 5.83 -1.91
C HIS A 36 -1.47 4.82 -2.81
N ILE A 37 -1.70 3.53 -2.60
CA ILE A 37 -1.16 2.47 -3.47
C ILE A 37 -1.72 2.58 -4.88
N ARG A 38 -3.04 2.69 -5.06
CA ARG A 38 -3.64 2.86 -6.40
C ARG A 38 -3.07 4.07 -7.14
N GLN A 39 -2.78 5.15 -6.43
CA GLN A 39 -2.20 6.33 -7.04
C GLN A 39 -0.74 6.12 -7.44
N LEU A 40 0.02 5.40 -6.62
CA LEU A 40 1.39 4.99 -6.93
C LEU A 40 1.43 4.05 -8.14
N GLU A 41 0.53 3.06 -8.19
CA GLU A 41 0.36 2.14 -9.33
C GLU A 41 0.04 2.88 -10.62
N ARG A 42 -0.87 3.87 -10.55
CA ARG A 42 -1.22 4.71 -11.71
C ARG A 42 -0.05 5.58 -12.19
N GLN A 43 0.75 6.13 -11.28
CA GLN A 43 1.93 6.92 -11.64
C GLN A 43 3.04 6.05 -12.22
N ALA A 44 3.25 4.86 -11.66
CA ALA A 44 4.26 3.93 -12.11
C ALA A 44 3.83 3.12 -13.35
N GLY A 45 2.54 3.12 -13.70
CA GLY A 45 1.99 2.37 -14.82
C GLY A 45 1.98 0.85 -14.60
N VAL A 46 2.17 0.40 -13.36
CA VAL A 46 2.31 -1.01 -12.99
C VAL A 46 1.41 -1.36 -11.82
N THR A 47 0.96 -2.61 -11.77
CA THR A 47 0.24 -3.15 -10.60
C THR A 47 1.27 -3.61 -9.57
N LEU A 48 1.31 -2.96 -8.42
CA LEU A 48 2.29 -3.22 -7.37
C LEU A 48 1.78 -4.22 -6.34
N LEU A 49 0.46 -4.28 -6.14
CA LEU A 49 -0.17 -5.17 -5.17
C LEU A 49 -1.37 -5.90 -5.79
N HIS A 50 -1.21 -7.20 -6.01
CA HIS A 50 -2.34 -8.07 -6.27
C HIS A 50 -3.20 -8.17 -4.99
N ARG A 51 -4.43 -7.66 -5.06
CA ARG A 51 -5.41 -7.68 -3.96
C ARG A 51 -5.96 -9.10 -3.76
N SER A 52 -5.09 -10.03 -3.39
CA SER A 52 -5.47 -11.29 -2.79
C SER A 52 -5.61 -11.02 -1.29
N THR A 53 -6.85 -10.95 -0.80
CA THR A 53 -7.17 -10.86 0.63
C THR A 53 -6.73 -12.10 1.43
N ARG A 54 -5.92 -12.99 0.85
CA ARG A 54 -5.57 -14.27 1.44
C ARG A 54 -4.17 -14.73 1.07
N GLN A 55 -3.18 -13.90 1.40
CA GLN A 55 -1.73 -14.10 1.21
C GLN A 55 -1.19 -13.40 -0.05
N ILE A 56 -0.32 -12.42 0.23
CA ILE A 56 0.61 -11.85 -0.74
C ILE A 56 1.67 -12.93 -0.96
N ALA A 57 1.65 -13.57 -2.12
CA ALA A 57 2.78 -14.35 -2.61
C ALA A 57 3.61 -13.42 -3.51
N LEU A 58 4.92 -13.40 -3.24
CA LEU A 58 5.94 -12.67 -4.01
C LEU A 58 6.03 -13.21 -5.45
#